data_AF-A0AAV4XYH1-F1
#
_entry.id   AF-A0AAV4XYH1-F1
#
_cell.length_a   1.000
_cell.length_b   1.000
_cell.length_c   1.000
_cell.angle_alpha   90.00
_cell.angle_beta   90.00
_cell.angle_gamma   90.00
#
_symmetry.space_group_name_H-M   'P 1'
#
loop_
_entity.id
_entity.type
_entity.pdbx_description
1 polymer ?
#
loop_
_entity_poly.entity_id
_entity_poly.type
_entity_poly.pdbx_seq_one_letter_code
_entity_poly.pdbx_strand_id
1 'polypeptide(L)'
;MPALSSSKVPLPPPIVHLTVLNNTALQVEWSMQSDNLYPVDGYYLSYRQQNKLLKRRITLPANTTKFLFDLAPHSWYEVYLVAFNKKR
;
A
#
# COMPACT_ATOMS: atom_id res chain seq x y z
N MET A 1 7.54 -25.89 -27.40
CA MET A 1 6.61 -24.93 -26.77
C MET A 1 7.12 -24.62 -25.38
N PRO A 2 7.47 -23.38 -25.00
CA PRO A 2 7.89 -23.11 -23.63
C PRO A 2 6.66 -22.96 -22.74
N ALA A 3 6.70 -23.60 -21.56
CA ALA A 3 5.68 -23.52 -20.54
C ALA A 3 5.55 -22.07 -20.04
N LEU A 4 4.32 -21.57 -19.97
CA LEU A 4 4.01 -20.32 -19.29
C LEU A 4 4.44 -20.49 -17.83
N SER A 5 5.59 -19.90 -17.49
CA SER A 5 6.04 -19.79 -16.11
C SER A 5 4.87 -19.28 -15.27
N SER A 6 4.60 -19.93 -14.13
CA SER A 6 3.63 -19.52 -13.13
C SER A 6 4.01 -18.15 -12.54
N SER A 7 3.87 -17.09 -13.33
CA SER A 7 4.02 -15.72 -12.91
C SER A 7 2.80 -15.41 -12.07
N LYS A 8 3.01 -15.35 -10.74
CA LYS A 8 2.08 -14.79 -9.77
C LYS A 8 1.45 -13.54 -10.39
N VAL A 9 0.20 -13.62 -10.84
CA VAL A 9 -0.52 -12.45 -11.33
C VAL A 9 -0.56 -11.48 -10.14
N PRO A 10 0.08 -10.30 -10.23
CA PRO A 10 0.03 -9.33 -9.14
C PRO A 10 -1.42 -8.92 -8.96
N LEU A 11 -1.88 -8.75 -7.71
CA LEU A 11 -3.19 -8.15 -7.50
C LEU A 11 -3.21 -6.76 -8.15
N PRO A 12 -4.38 -6.33 -8.67
CA PRO A 12 -4.55 -4.94 -9.10
C PRO A 12 -4.08 -3.97 -8.01
N PRO A 13 -3.39 -2.88 -8.39
CA PRO A 13 -2.96 -1.89 -7.42
C PRO A 13 -4.20 -1.26 -6.75
N PRO A 14 -4.19 -1.10 -5.41
CA PRO A 14 -5.23 -0.35 -4.73
C PRO A 14 -5.26 1.10 -5.21
N ILE A 15 -6.44 1.69 -5.21
CA ILE A 15 -6.61 3.14 -5.41
C ILE A 15 -6.24 3.81 -4.10
N VAL A 16 -5.22 4.66 -4.10
CA VAL A 16 -4.70 5.32 -2.89
C VAL A 16 -5.03 6.81 -2.93
N HIS A 17 -5.59 7.31 -1.83
CA HIS A 17 -5.86 8.71 -1.58
C HIS A 17 -5.02 9.19 -0.38
N LEU A 18 -4.28 10.28 -0.60
CA LEU A 18 -3.44 10.90 0.41
C LEU A 18 -4.06 12.24 0.82
N THR A 19 -4.32 12.39 2.12
CA THR A 19 -4.88 13.61 2.70
C THR A 19 -3.91 14.14 3.75
N VAL A 20 -3.34 15.32 3.51
CA VAL A 20 -2.50 16.01 4.49
C VAL A 20 -3.42 16.67 5.53
N LEU A 21 -3.38 16.20 6.77
CA LEU A 21 -4.22 16.76 7.84
C LEU A 21 -3.58 18.00 8.48
N ASN A 22 -2.26 17.98 8.64
CA ASN A 22 -1.45 19.04 9.22
C ASN A 22 0.03 18.81 8.90
N ASN A 23 0.93 19.66 9.40
CA ASN A 23 2.35 19.62 9.04
C ASN A 23 3.06 18.32 9.45
N THR A 24 2.48 17.50 10.32
CA THR A 24 3.08 16.24 10.78
C THR A 24 2.22 15.01 10.52
N ALA A 25 0.92 15.14 10.22
CA ALA A 25 0.06 13.99 10.00
C ALA A 25 -0.41 13.86 8.55
N LEU A 26 -0.17 12.68 7.98
CA LEU A 26 -0.64 12.28 6.66
C LEU A 26 -1.60 11.11 6.81
N GLN A 27 -2.83 11.32 6.35
CA GLN A 27 -3.84 10.27 6.28
C GLN A 27 -3.76 9.58 4.91
N VAL A 28 -3.71 8.26 4.93
CA VAL A 28 -3.68 7.41 3.74
C VAL A 28 -4.92 6.55 3.77
N GLU A 29 -5.74 6.69 2.74
CA GLU A 29 -6.95 5.90 2.55
C GLU A 29 -6.84 5.14 1.23
N TRP A 30 -7.34 3.92 1.20
CA TRP A 30 -7.29 3.11 -0.01
C TRP A 30 -8.50 2.20 -0.15
N SER A 31 -8.78 1.86 -1.40
CA SER A 31 -9.82 0.91 -1.78
C SER A 31 -9.33 0.03 -2.92
N MET A 32 -9.87 -1.18 -3.00
CA MET A 32 -9.70 -2.02 -4.19
C MET A 32 -10.72 -1.64 -5.24
N GLN A 33 -10.36 -1.85 -6.51
CA GLN A 33 -11.31 -1.72 -7.60
C GLN A 33 -12.47 -2.68 -7.38
N SER A 34 -13.68 -2.21 -7.66
CA SER A 34 -14.93 -2.98 -7.51
C SER A 34 -14.90 -4.28 -8.30
N ASP A 35 -14.17 -4.28 -9.42
CA ASP A 35 -14.00 -5.42 -10.33
C ASP A 35 -12.84 -6.35 -9.91
N ASN A 36 -12.24 -6.16 -8.74
CA ASN A 36 -11.15 -7.00 -8.29
C ASN A 36 -11.66 -8.43 -7.97
N LEU A 37 -11.47 -9.33 -8.93
CA LEU A 37 -11.85 -10.75 -8.85
C LEU A 37 -11.00 -11.57 -7.86
N TYR A 38 -9.89 -11.02 -7.37
CA TYR A 38 -8.96 -11.73 -6.49
C TYR A 38 -9.16 -11.34 -5.03
N PRO A 39 -9.36 -12.31 -4.11
CA PRO A 39 -9.50 -12.00 -2.70
C PRO A 39 -8.23 -11.34 -2.16
N VAL A 40 -8.39 -10.38 -1.25
CA VAL A 40 -7.28 -9.68 -0.61
C VAL A 40 -7.18 -10.16 0.82
N ASP A 41 -6.01 -10.67 1.22
CA ASP A 41 -5.75 -11.08 2.60
C ASP A 41 -5.20 -9.93 3.45
N GLY A 42 -4.59 -8.94 2.82
CA GLY A 42 -4.11 -7.75 3.48
C GLY A 42 -3.31 -6.83 2.58
N TYR A 43 -2.70 -5.83 3.22
CA TYR A 43 -1.91 -4.81 2.56
C TYR A 43 -0.53 -4.66 3.20
N TYR A 44 0.44 -4.37 2.35
CA TYR A 44 1.76 -3.96 2.74
C TYR A 44 1.90 -2.46 2.51
N LEU A 45 2.00 -1.72 3.61
CA LEU A 45 2.15 -0.28 3.61
C LEU A 45 3.60 0.06 3.99
N SER A 46 4.28 0.83 3.16
CA SER A 46 5.63 1.34 3.41
C SER A 46 5.69 2.81 3.04
N TYR A 47 6.61 3.55 3.64
CA TYR A 47 6.80 4.96 3.31
C TYR A 47 8.26 5.34 3.44
N ARG A 48 8.68 6.40 2.73
CA ARG A 48 10.00 6.98 2.87
C ARG A 48 9.94 8.49 2.75
N GLN A 49 10.86 9.16 3.42
CA GLN A 49 11.13 10.55 3.13
C GLN A 49 11.99 10.61 1.87
N GLN A 50 11.82 11.66 1.05
CA GLN A 50 12.65 11.89 -0.12
C GLN A 50 14.14 11.84 0.27
N ASN A 51 14.94 11.15 -0.55
CA ASN A 51 16.37 10.91 -0.32
C ASN A 51 16.71 10.12 0.96
N LYS A 52 15.73 9.47 1.60
CA LYS A 52 15.96 8.52 2.70
C LYS A 52 15.61 7.10 2.29
N LEU A 53 16.10 6.15 3.07
CA LEU A 53 15.79 4.74 2.91
C LEU A 53 14.30 4.47 3.19
N LEU A 54 13.76 3.45 2.50
CA LEU A 54 12.41 2.97 2.74
C LEU A 54 12.28 2.48 4.17
N LYS A 55 11.29 3.01 4.90
CA LYS A 55 11.03 2.55 6.26
C LYS A 55 10.43 1.15 6.25
N ARG A 56 10.43 0.53 7.43
CA ARG A 56 9.92 -0.83 7.63
C ARG A 56 8.49 -0.97 7.09
N ARG A 57 8.27 -2.06 6.36
CA ARG A 57 6.96 -2.46 5.85
C ARG A 57 6.01 -2.79 7.00
N ILE A 58 4.85 -2.15 7.00
CA ILE A 58 3.73 -2.38 7.90
C ILE A 58 2.80 -3.39 7.22
N THR A 59 2.39 -4.42 7.94
CA THR A 59 1.42 -5.40 7.43
C THR A 59 0.07 -5.08 8.03
N LEU A 60 -0.92 -4.84 7.17
CA LEU A 60 -2.27 -4.47 7.55
C LEU A 60 -3.25 -5.58 7.12
N PRO A 61 -4.29 -5.85 7.93
CA PRO A 61 -5.33 -6.81 7.57
C PRO A 61 -6.24 -6.26 6.45
N ALA A 62 -6.93 -7.15 5.74
CA ALA A 62 -7.77 -6.80 4.59
C ALA A 62 -8.92 -5.81 4.90
N ASN A 63 -9.40 -5.78 6.14
CA ASN A 63 -10.45 -4.87 6.59
C ASN A 63 -9.94 -3.44 6.87
N THR A 64 -8.63 -3.20 6.80
CA THR A 64 -8.07 -1.86 6.98
C THR A 64 -8.04 -1.14 5.64
N THR A 65 -8.69 0.02 5.59
CA THR A 65 -8.75 0.91 4.42
C THR A 65 -8.15 2.29 4.70
N LYS A 66 -7.63 2.50 5.91
CA LYS A 66 -7.13 3.79 6.38
C LYS A 66 -5.94 3.62 7.32
N PHE A 67 -4.97 4.50 7.20
CA PHE A 67 -3.82 4.59 8.10
C PHE A 67 -3.40 6.05 8.30
N LEU A 68 -2.97 6.39 9.52
CA LEU A 68 -2.45 7.71 9.84
C LEU A 68 -0.95 7.61 10.09
N PHE A 69 -0.16 8.33 9.29
CA PHE A 69 1.27 8.49 9.52
C PHE A 69 1.56 9.71 10.38
N ASP A 70 2.53 9.55 11.28
CA ASP A 70 3.18 10.66 11.99
C ASP A 70 4.58 10.89 11.38
N LEU A 71 4.77 12.08 10.84
CA LEU A 71 5.85 12.46 9.93
C LEU A 71 6.52 13.74 10.43
N ALA A 72 7.80 13.88 10.08
CA ALA A 72 8.50 15.15 10.30
C ALA A 72 7.97 16.22 9.32
N PRO A 73 7.82 17.47 9.78
CA PRO A 73 7.25 18.54 8.97
C PRO A 73 8.18 19.01 7.84
N HIS A 74 7.61 19.75 6.89
CA HIS A 74 8.32 20.36 5.76
C HIS A 74 9.20 19.38 4.97
N SER A 75 8.72 18.14 4.85
CA SER A 75 9.45 17.05 4.21
C SER A 75 8.57 16.35 3.19
N TRP A 76 9.18 15.93 2.07
CA TRP A 76 8.51 15.17 1.04
C TRP A 76 8.51 13.69 1.39
N TYR A 77 7.37 13.02 1.21
CA TYR A 77 7.23 11.59 1.48
C TYR A 77 6.63 10.87 0.29
N GLU A 78 7.08 9.64 0.08
CA GLU A 78 6.51 8.69 -0.85
C GLU A 78 5.88 7.55 -0.05
N VAL A 79 4.64 7.20 -0.40
CA VAL A 79 3.89 6.10 0.22
C VAL A 79 3.74 5.00 -0.82
N TYR A 80 4.01 3.77 -0.40
CA TYR A 80 3.89 2.56 -1.21
C TYR A 80 2.89 1.63 -0.54
N LEU A 81 1.84 1.27 -1.29
CA LEU A 81 0.82 0.34 -0.84
C LEU A 81 0.70 -0.81 -1.83
N VAL A 82 0.79 -2.04 -1.33
CA VAL A 82 0.67 -3.26 -2.14
C VAL A 82 -0.33 -4.19 -1.50
N ALA A 83 -1.34 -4.64 -2.24
CA ALA A 83 -2.23 -5.68 -1.78
C ALA A 83 -1.59 -7.07 -1.95
N PHE A 84 -1.86 -7.97 -1.01
CA PHE A 84 -1.41 -9.35 -1.11
C PHE A 84 -2.56 -10.34 -0.83
N ASN A 85 -2.41 -11.52 -1.41
CA ASN A 85 -3.22 -12.69 -1.13
C ASN A 85 -2.28 -13.83 -0.71
N LYS A 86 -2.66 -14.57 0.34
CA LYS A 86 -2.01 -15.81 0.74
C LYS A 86 -2.66 -16.93 -0.07
N LYS A 87 -1.93 -17.46 -1.07
CA LYS A 87 -2.36 -18.69 -1.76
C LYS A 87 -2.78 -19.73 -0.72
N ARG A 88 -4.04 -20.16 -0.79
CA ARG A 88 -4.49 -21.41 -0.17
C ARG A 88 -4.00 -22.59 -1.00
#